data_AF-A0A9D9N4Q6-F1
#
_entry.id   AF-A0A9D9N4Q6-F1
#
_cell.length_a   1.000
_cell.length_b   1.000
_cell.length_c   1.000
_cell.angle_alpha   90.00
_cell.angle_beta   90.00
_cell.angle_gamma   90.00
#
_symmetry.space_group_name_H-M   'P 1'
#
loop_
_entity.id
_entity.type
_entity.pdbx_description
1 polymer ?
#
loop_
_entity_poly.entity_id
_entity_poly.type
_entity_poly.pdbx_seq_one_letter_code
_entity_poly.pdbx_strand_id
1 'polypeptide(L)'
;MKLTIRINGTDISALGLTPLDGTLDNLMKPAEMKSVAYNENSAIDGSIAMTRNRKVKRREVSMLFLLSKQNLSELMDAIDNLITVLSEGKDNSGINEVRVEELNRTFRLVYSSFDKYSNFGIDGKATLSIKFVEPNPKNRS
;
A
#
# COMPACT_ATOMS: atom_id res chain seq x y z
N MET A 1 21.29 5.12 1.31
CA MET A 1 20.89 3.76 1.75
C MET A 1 19.90 3.23 0.72
N LYS A 2 20.20 2.11 0.08
CA LYS A 2 19.27 1.47 -0.88
C LYS A 2 18.26 0.66 -0.06
N LEU A 3 16.98 0.94 -0.21
CA LEU A 3 15.90 0.20 0.45
C LEU A 3 15.49 -0.99 -0.43
N THR A 4 15.34 -2.15 0.19
CA THR A 4 14.95 -3.39 -0.48
C THR A 4 13.50 -3.69 -0.13
N ILE A 5 12.64 -3.58 -1.13
CA ILE A 5 11.21 -3.89 -1.01
C ILE A 5 10.93 -5.18 -1.76
N ARG A 6 10.23 -6.10 -1.11
CA ARG A 6 9.74 -7.33 -1.72
C ARG A 6 8.23 -7.39 -1.66
N ILE A 7 7.60 -7.84 -2.74
CA ILE A 7 6.16 -8.13 -2.81
C ILE A 7 6.04 -9.64 -3.02
N ASN A 8 5.34 -10.32 -2.10
CA ASN A 8 5.11 -11.77 -2.14
C ASN A 8 6.42 -12.58 -2.24
N GLY A 9 7.51 -12.08 -1.64
CA GLY A 9 8.84 -12.69 -1.68
C GLY A 9 9.72 -12.27 -2.86
N THR A 10 9.14 -11.64 -3.89
CA THR A 10 9.85 -11.17 -5.09
C THR A 10 10.32 -9.73 -4.91
N ASP A 11 11.59 -9.45 -5.24
CA ASP A 11 12.11 -8.09 -5.24
C ASP A 11 11.38 -7.23 -6.27
N ILE A 12 10.99 -6.01 -5.89
CA ILE A 12 10.26 -5.10 -6.79
C ILE A 12 11.06 -4.78 -8.06
N SER A 13 12.40 -4.79 -8.00
CA SER A 13 13.26 -4.58 -9.17
C SER A 13 13.14 -5.71 -10.20
N ALA A 14 12.89 -6.95 -9.76
CA ALA A 14 12.62 -8.07 -10.67
C ALA A 14 11.25 -7.92 -11.37
N LEU A 15 10.31 -7.20 -10.74
CA LEU A 15 9.04 -6.79 -11.35
C LEU A 15 9.19 -5.55 -12.25
N GLY A 16 10.41 -5.01 -12.39
CA GLY A 16 10.69 -3.79 -13.15
C GLY A 16 10.28 -2.49 -12.45
N LEU A 17 9.96 -2.56 -11.15
CA LEU A 17 9.51 -1.42 -10.36
C LEU A 17 10.68 -0.76 -9.64
N THR A 18 10.72 0.56 -9.72
CA THR A 18 11.61 1.41 -8.94
C THR A 18 10.76 2.24 -7.99
N PRO A 19 11.00 2.23 -6.67
CA PRO A 19 10.22 3.02 -5.73
C PRO A 19 10.49 4.51 -5.96
N LEU A 20 9.42 5.30 -5.98
CA LEU A 20 9.50 6.77 -6.02
C LEU A 20 9.38 7.36 -4.62
N ASP A 21 9.73 8.65 -4.51
CA ASP A 21 9.59 9.41 -3.27
C ASP A 21 8.15 9.35 -2.74
N GLY A 22 8.02 9.23 -1.41
CA GLY A 22 6.73 9.09 -0.73
C GLY A 22 6.21 7.66 -0.60
N THR A 23 6.79 6.67 -1.29
CA THR A 23 6.37 5.26 -1.14
C THR A 23 6.57 4.73 0.26
N LEU A 24 7.75 4.94 0.83
CA LEU A 24 8.03 4.49 2.19
C LEU A 24 7.22 5.30 3.21
N ASP A 25 7.10 6.61 3.02
CA ASP A 25 6.35 7.48 3.92
C ASP A 25 4.89 7.07 4.00
N ASN A 26 4.26 6.80 2.85
CA ASN A 26 2.88 6.31 2.80
C ASN A 26 2.74 4.91 3.41
N LEU A 27 3.69 4.01 3.17
CA LEU A 27 3.68 2.67 3.74
C LEU A 27 3.86 2.71 5.27
N MET A 28 4.68 3.61 5.79
CA MET A 28 5.00 3.73 7.22
C MET A 28 4.00 4.61 7.99
N LYS A 29 3.16 5.38 7.30
CA LYS A 29 2.16 6.25 7.93
C LYS A 29 1.34 5.48 9.00
N PRO A 30 1.23 6.02 10.23
CA PRO A 30 0.48 5.37 11.29
C PRO A 30 -1.00 5.25 10.92
N ALA A 31 -1.61 4.15 11.32
CA ALA A 31 -3.04 3.93 11.11
C ALA A 31 -3.86 4.74 12.11
N GLU A 32 -5.00 5.27 11.64
CA GLU A 32 -5.95 5.98 12.49
C GLU A 32 -6.61 5.04 13.50
N MET A 33 -7.03 5.60 14.63
CA MET A 33 -7.87 4.90 15.60
C MET A 33 -9.34 4.96 15.13
N LYS A 34 -10.13 3.91 15.39
CA LYS A 34 -11.59 3.96 15.17
C LYS A 34 -12.22 5.14 15.93
N SER A 35 -13.29 5.72 15.39
CA SER A 35 -13.97 6.88 15.95
C SER A 35 -14.30 6.69 17.44
N VAL A 36 -14.23 7.79 18.18
CA VAL A 36 -14.66 7.84 19.59
C VAL A 36 -16.18 7.93 19.61
N ALA A 37 -16.82 7.19 20.51
CA ALA A 37 -18.23 7.38 20.83
C ALA A 37 -18.35 8.44 21.94
N TYR A 38 -19.25 9.39 21.73
CA TYR A 38 -19.52 10.49 22.66
C TYR A 38 -20.96 10.38 23.19
N ASN A 39 -21.15 10.68 24.47
CA ASN A 39 -22.46 10.84 25.08
C ASN A 39 -22.67 12.34 25.37
N GLU A 40 -23.55 12.94 24.59
CA GLU A 40 -23.97 14.34 24.69
C GLU A 40 -25.18 14.41 25.64
N ASN A 41 -24.92 14.58 26.94
CA ASN A 41 -25.95 14.69 27.96
C ASN A 41 -26.19 16.16 28.31
N SER A 42 -27.42 16.65 28.16
CA SER A 42 -27.77 18.05 28.42
C SER A 42 -27.60 18.48 29.89
N ALA A 43 -27.43 17.54 30.82
CA ALA A 43 -27.24 17.82 32.23
C ALA A 43 -25.77 18.06 32.63
N ILE A 44 -24.81 17.93 31.70
CA ILE A 44 -23.39 18.18 31.95
C ILE A 44 -22.82 19.12 30.89
N ASP A 45 -21.78 19.86 31.25
CA ASP A 45 -21.01 20.63 30.27
C ASP A 45 -20.13 19.69 29.44
N GLY A 46 -20.15 19.86 28.11
CA GLY A 46 -19.38 19.03 27.17
C GLY A 46 -19.95 17.61 27.01
N SER A 47 -19.09 16.64 26.69
CA SER A 47 -19.52 15.26 26.45
C SER A 47 -18.60 14.20 27.04
N ILE A 48 -19.19 13.05 27.39
CA ILE A 48 -18.45 11.90 27.93
C ILE A 48 -17.92 11.07 26.76
N ALA A 49 -16.60 11.02 26.61
CA ALA A 49 -15.92 10.25 25.58
C ALA A 49 -15.58 8.82 26.04
N MET A 50 -16.01 7.80 25.29
CA MET A 50 -15.61 6.42 25.51
C MET A 50 -14.25 6.13 24.86
N THR A 51 -13.16 6.36 25.60
CA THR A 51 -11.78 6.32 25.06
C THR A 51 -11.02 5.02 25.28
N ARG A 52 -11.47 4.16 26.20
CA ARG A 52 -10.77 2.91 26.55
C ARG A 52 -10.90 1.86 25.44
N ASN A 53 -9.85 1.05 25.25
CA ASN A 53 -9.82 -0.10 24.34
C ASN A 53 -10.12 0.19 22.85
N ARG A 54 -9.95 1.44 22.40
CA ARG A 54 -10.12 1.80 20.99
C ARG A 54 -9.25 0.92 20.10
N LYS A 55 -9.86 0.42 19.02
CA LYS A 55 -9.18 -0.41 18.02
C LYS A 55 -8.64 0.47 16.89
N VAL A 56 -7.61 -0.02 16.23
CA VAL A 56 -7.03 0.62 15.04
C VAL A 56 -7.99 0.39 13.86
N LYS A 57 -8.13 1.39 13.00
CA LYS A 57 -8.92 1.33 11.77
C LYS A 57 -8.11 0.64 10.67
N ARG A 58 -8.79 0.02 9.70
CA ARG A 58 -8.14 -0.28 8.41
C ARG A 58 -7.63 1.03 7.79
N ARG A 59 -6.59 0.97 6.97
CA ARG A 59 -6.12 2.15 6.25
C ARG A 59 -5.91 1.88 4.78
N GLU A 60 -5.99 2.94 4.00
CA GLU A 60 -5.58 2.94 2.61
C GLU A 60 -4.11 3.36 2.51
N VAL A 61 -3.39 2.73 1.60
CA VAL A 61 -1.96 2.93 1.38
C VAL A 61 -1.75 3.09 -0.11
N SER A 62 -1.07 4.17 -0.50
CA SER A 62 -0.68 4.37 -1.90
C SER A 62 0.83 4.25 -2.03
N MET A 63 1.29 3.33 -2.86
CA MET A 63 2.72 3.15 -3.16
C MET A 63 3.01 3.63 -4.58
N LEU A 64 4.06 4.44 -4.74
CA LEU A 64 4.46 5.08 -5.97
C LEU A 64 5.67 4.35 -6.59
N PHE A 65 5.55 3.94 -7.84
CA PHE A 65 6.63 3.26 -8.54
C PHE A 65 6.83 3.83 -9.94
N LEU A 66 8.07 3.83 -10.41
CA LEU A 66 8.39 3.93 -11.83
C LEU A 66 8.53 2.52 -12.39
N LEU A 67 7.79 2.24 -13.46
CA LEU A 67 7.96 1.04 -14.29
C LEU A 67 8.58 1.47 -15.62
N SER A 68 9.64 0.78 -16.05
CA SER A 68 10.34 1.07 -17.31
C SER A 68 10.55 -0.21 -18.11
N LYS A 69 10.20 -0.15 -19.39
CA LYS A 69 10.43 -1.19 -20.40
C LYS A 69 10.98 -0.58 -21.68
N GLN A 70 11.32 -1.41 -22.67
CA GLN A 70 11.96 -0.91 -23.90
C GLN A 70 10.96 -0.20 -24.82
N ASN A 71 9.68 -0.60 -24.77
CA ASN A 71 8.62 -0.08 -25.62
C ASN A 71 7.27 -0.15 -24.91
N LEU A 72 6.25 0.45 -25.53
CA LEU A 72 4.90 0.51 -24.97
C LEU A 72 4.24 -0.87 -24.84
N SER A 73 4.50 -1.80 -25.76
CA SER A 73 3.90 -3.14 -25.71
C SER A 73 4.38 -3.90 -24.47
N GLU A 74 5.70 -3.96 -24.26
CA GLU A 74 6.29 -4.58 -23.07
C GLU A 74 5.85 -3.89 -21.78
N LEU A 75 5.66 -2.57 -21.81
CA LEU A 75 5.15 -1.82 -20.67
C LEU A 75 3.73 -2.26 -20.31
N MET A 76 2.87 -2.45 -21.30
CA MET A 76 1.50 -2.92 -21.09
C MET A 76 1.47 -4.34 -20.53
N ASP A 77 2.23 -5.25 -21.13
CA ASP A 77 2.32 -6.65 -20.66
C ASP A 77 2.80 -6.72 -19.21
N ALA A 78 3.76 -5.87 -18.84
CA ALA A 78 4.27 -5.79 -17.47
C ALA A 78 3.25 -5.22 -16.48
N ILE A 79 2.43 -4.25 -16.91
CA ILE A 79 1.34 -3.71 -16.10
C ILE A 79 0.26 -4.78 -15.87
N ASP A 80 -0.12 -5.50 -16.91
CA ASP A 80 -1.15 -6.55 -16.82
C ASP A 80 -0.68 -7.70 -15.94
N ASN A 81 0.57 -8.14 -16.11
CA ASN A 81 1.17 -9.14 -15.22
C ASN A 81 1.24 -8.66 -13.77
N LEU A 82 1.61 -7.40 -13.54
CA LEU A 82 1.64 -6.83 -12.20
C LEU A 82 0.24 -6.79 -11.56
N ILE A 83 -0.79 -6.41 -12.31
CA ILE A 83 -2.19 -6.43 -11.81
C ILE A 83 -2.60 -7.86 -11.44
N THR A 84 -2.27 -8.86 -12.25
CA THR A 84 -2.55 -10.26 -11.96
C THR A 84 -1.87 -10.69 -10.66
N VAL A 85 -0.55 -10.49 -10.54
CA VAL A 85 0.22 -10.81 -9.32
C VAL A 85 -0.37 -10.15 -8.07
N LEU A 86 -0.75 -8.88 -8.18
CA LEU A 86 -1.31 -8.13 -7.05
C LEU A 86 -2.75 -8.56 -6.70
N SER A 87 -3.54 -8.95 -7.69
CA SER A 87 -4.93 -9.37 -7.51
C SER A 87 -5.01 -10.79 -6.92
N GLU A 88 -4.17 -11.70 -7.40
CA GLU A 88 -4.01 -13.05 -6.83
C GLU A 88 -3.46 -12.99 -5.41
N GLY A 89 -2.52 -12.06 -5.16
CA GLY A 89 -1.82 -11.97 -3.88
C GLY A 89 -0.92 -13.17 -3.61
N LYS A 90 -0.40 -13.26 -2.40
CA LYS A 90 0.43 -14.39 -1.99
C LYS A 90 -0.42 -15.65 -1.89
N ASP A 91 0.02 -16.73 -2.53
CA ASP A 91 -0.63 -18.05 -2.49
C ASP A 91 -2.13 -18.01 -2.86
N ASN A 92 -2.52 -17.14 -3.80
CA ASN A 92 -3.93 -16.91 -4.24
C ASN A 92 -4.88 -16.43 -3.14
N SER A 93 -4.36 -15.81 -2.07
CA SER A 93 -5.18 -15.32 -0.94
C SER A 93 -5.84 -13.96 -1.18
N GLY A 94 -5.45 -13.22 -2.23
CA GLY A 94 -5.77 -11.81 -2.43
C GLY A 94 -5.03 -10.86 -1.46
N ILE A 95 -4.17 -11.38 -0.59
CA ILE A 95 -3.35 -10.60 0.35
C ILE A 95 -1.91 -10.58 -0.15
N ASN A 96 -1.38 -9.38 -0.37
CA ASN A 96 0.02 -9.15 -0.71
C ASN A 96 0.86 -8.95 0.56
N GLU A 97 1.96 -9.67 0.65
CA GLU A 97 2.97 -9.45 1.68
C GLU A 97 4.05 -8.52 1.14
N VAL A 98 4.06 -7.27 1.63
CA VAL A 98 5.05 -6.27 1.26
C VAL A 98 6.08 -6.16 2.37
N ARG A 99 7.30 -6.60 2.12
CA ARG A 99 8.40 -6.60 3.09
C ARG A 99 9.39 -5.49 2.78
N VAL A 100 9.74 -4.71 3.80
CA VAL A 100 10.86 -3.76 3.78
C VAL A 100 11.97 -4.36 4.65
N GLU A 101 13.04 -4.82 4.01
CA GLU A 101 14.08 -5.62 4.67
C GLU A 101 14.79 -4.84 5.77
N GLU A 102 15.17 -3.59 5.49
CA GLU A 102 15.95 -2.77 6.40
C GLU A 102 15.18 -2.37 7.66
N LEU A 103 13.85 -2.46 7.62
CA LEU A 103 12.98 -2.21 8.77
C LEU A 103 12.54 -3.48 9.48
N ASN A 104 12.89 -4.65 8.94
CA ASN A 104 12.36 -5.96 9.31
C ASN A 104 10.83 -5.91 9.53
N ARG A 105 10.11 -5.36 8.54
CA ARG A 105 8.65 -5.19 8.60
C ARG A 105 7.98 -5.72 7.34
N THR A 106 6.95 -6.52 7.55
CA THR A 106 6.04 -7.03 6.53
C THR A 106 4.64 -6.46 6.75
N PHE A 107 4.10 -5.86 5.70
CA PHE A 107 2.75 -5.32 5.62
C PHE A 107 1.86 -6.30 4.85
N ARG A 108 0.61 -6.46 5.29
CA ARG A 108 -0.39 -7.33 4.65
C ARG A 108 -1.44 -6.46 3.99
N LEU A 109 -1.36 -6.38 2.67
CA LEU A 109 -2.05 -5.38 1.85
C LEU A 109 -2.96 -6.06 0.82
N VAL A 110 -4.22 -5.62 0.74
CA VAL A 110 -5.14 -6.04 -0.31
C VAL A 110 -5.08 -5.03 -1.43
N TYR A 111 -4.81 -5.47 -2.66
CA TYR A 111 -4.82 -4.60 -3.82
C TYR A 111 -6.22 -4.03 -4.05
N SER A 112 -6.31 -2.72 -4.30
CA SER A 112 -7.59 -2.03 -4.49
C SER A 112 -7.71 -1.48 -5.90
N SER A 113 -6.74 -0.67 -6.32
CA SER A 113 -6.75 -0.05 -7.64
C SER A 113 -5.37 0.43 -8.03
N PHE A 114 -5.28 0.83 -9.30
CA PHE A 114 -4.05 1.24 -9.92
C PHE A 114 -4.32 2.52 -10.71
N ASP A 115 -3.69 3.61 -10.31
CA ASP A 115 -3.77 4.89 -11.00
C ASP A 115 -2.47 5.14 -11.77
N LYS A 116 -2.59 5.52 -13.05
CA LYS A 116 -1.46 5.87 -13.92
C LYS A 116 -1.22 7.37 -13.84
N TYR A 117 -0.06 7.79 -13.34
CA TYR A 117 0.28 9.20 -13.20
C TYR A 117 1.41 9.56 -14.16
N SER A 118 1.13 10.31 -15.23
CA SER A 118 2.13 10.98 -16.08
C SER A 118 3.13 10.09 -16.86
N ASN A 119 3.66 10.61 -17.97
CA ASN A 119 4.66 9.98 -18.84
C ASN A 119 4.31 8.59 -19.40
N PHE A 120 3.04 8.20 -19.35
CA PHE A 120 2.60 6.88 -19.77
C PHE A 120 2.95 6.63 -21.24
N GLY A 121 3.81 5.63 -21.46
CA GLY A 121 4.23 5.21 -22.79
C GLY A 121 5.36 6.05 -23.40
N ILE A 122 5.77 7.14 -22.78
CA ILE A 122 6.95 7.91 -23.22
C ILE A 122 8.19 7.10 -22.85
N ASP A 123 8.99 6.73 -23.85
CA ASP A 123 10.19 5.88 -23.70
C ASP A 123 9.94 4.55 -22.96
N GLY A 124 8.74 3.97 -23.10
CA GLY A 124 8.37 2.73 -22.40
C GLY A 124 8.29 2.86 -20.88
N LYS A 125 8.07 4.08 -20.35
CA LYS A 125 7.96 4.34 -18.92
C LYS A 125 6.53 4.64 -18.49
N ALA A 126 6.24 4.38 -17.22
CA ALA A 126 5.04 4.85 -16.55
C ALA A 126 5.29 5.03 -15.05
N THR A 127 4.80 6.14 -14.50
CA THR A 127 4.69 6.30 -13.06
C THR A 127 3.35 5.76 -12.58
N LEU A 128 3.41 4.89 -11.59
CA LEU A 128 2.32 4.06 -11.11
C LEU A 128 2.01 4.42 -9.67
N SER A 129 0.73 4.60 -9.36
CA SER A 129 0.23 4.75 -7.99
C SER A 129 -0.65 3.55 -7.69
N ILE A 130 -0.10 2.61 -6.93
CA ILE A 130 -0.78 1.37 -6.57
C ILE A 130 -1.44 1.56 -5.21
N LYS A 131 -2.77 1.49 -5.19
CA LYS A 131 -3.59 1.65 -3.99
C LYS A 131 -3.89 0.30 -3.37
N PHE A 132 -3.65 0.23 -2.07
CA PHE A 132 -3.91 -0.93 -1.24
C PHE A 132 -4.78 -0.57 -0.04
N VAL A 133 -5.44 -1.56 0.51
CA VAL A 133 -6.04 -1.51 1.84
C VAL A 133 -5.22 -2.40 2.76
N GLU A 134 -4.76 -1.87 3.89
CA GLU A 134 -4.23 -2.67 5.00
C GLU A 134 -5.40 -2.97 5.95
N PRO A 135 -5.98 -4.20 5.94
CA PRO A 135 -7.21 -4.47 6.68
C PRO A 135 -6.96 -4.46 8.20
N ASN A 136 -5.78 -4.91 8.63
CA ASN A 136 -5.39 -4.96 10.03
C ASN A 136 -3.94 -4.45 10.21
N PRO A 137 -3.76 -3.15 10.53
CA PRO A 137 -2.44 -2.57 10.75
C PRO A 137 -1.67 -3.11 11.96
N LYS A 138 -2.31 -3.90 12.82
CA LYS A 138 -1.64 -4.62 13.91
C LYS A 138 -1.07 -5.97 13.48
N ASN A 139 -1.45 -6.45 12.29
CA ASN A 139 -0.92 -7.70 11.72
C ASN A 139 0.30 -7.41 10.84
N ARG A 140 1.29 -6.73 11.41
CA ARG A 140 2.62 -6.50 10.81
C ARG A 140 3.60 -7.42 11.53
N SER A 141 4.55 -7.99 10.81
CA SER A 141 5.57 -8.91 11.35
C SER A 141 6.96 -8.52 10.94
#